data_AF-A0A7V9UVZ5-F1
#
_entry.id   AF-A0A7V9UVZ5-F1
#
_cell.length_a   1.000
_cell.length_b   1.000
_cell.length_c   1.000
_cell.angle_alpha   90.00
_cell.angle_beta   90.00
_cell.angle_gamma   90.00
#
_symmetry.space_group_name_H-M   'P 1'
#
loop_
_entity.id
_entity.type
_entity.pdbx_description
1 polymer ?
#
loop_
_entity_poly.entity_id
_entity_poly.type
_entity_poly.pdbx_seq_one_letter_code
_entity_poly.pdbx_strand_id
1 'polypeptide(L)'
;FTVAANAPVGATPLTLSNVNASSDAPQLFTPTATNGTVTILAPTAAAGEISGRVVTADGRGVFKARVTLTDRNGEEKTALTNPFGYYRFNEVAVGETYIISGKHKRYEFDSQALTVNGSLSEVNLTARE
;
A
#
# COMPACT_ATOMS: atom_id res chain seq x y z
N PHE A 1 25.23 -14.30 12.18
CA PHE A 1 24.53 -13.02 11.96
C PHE A 1 23.05 -13.30 12.15
N THR A 2 22.32 -12.43 12.84
CA THR A 2 20.89 -12.61 13.04
C THR A 2 20.23 -11.25 12.87
N VAL A 3 19.28 -11.15 11.95
CA VAL A 3 18.36 -10.01 11.89
C VAL A 3 17.24 -10.30 12.87
N ALA A 4 16.86 -9.35 13.72
CA ALA A 4 15.74 -9.53 14.63
C ALA A 4 14.45 -9.78 13.81
N ALA A 5 13.59 -10.71 14.26
CA ALA A 5 12.35 -11.05 13.57
C ALA A 5 11.41 -9.82 13.36
N ASN A 6 11.58 -8.78 14.17
CA ASN A 6 10.82 -7.52 14.11
C ASN A 6 11.69 -6.33 13.68
N ALA A 7 12.74 -6.55 12.89
CA ALA A 7 13.57 -5.46 12.39
C ALA A 7 12.70 -4.47 11.55
N PRO A 8 12.76 -3.16 11.82
CA PRO A 8 11.98 -2.18 11.07
C PRO A 8 12.42 -2.11 9.61
N VAL A 9 11.50 -1.67 8.75
CA VAL A 9 11.80 -1.36 7.35
C VAL A 9 12.92 -0.32 7.28
N GLY A 10 13.86 -0.51 6.36
CA GLY A 10 15.02 0.34 6.17
C GLY A 10 16.33 -0.32 6.59
N ALA A 11 17.35 0.51 6.81
CA ALA A 11 18.69 0.05 7.15
C ALA A 11 18.72 -0.53 8.57
N THR A 12 18.89 -1.85 8.66
CA THR A 12 19.10 -2.56 9.92
C THR A 12 20.59 -2.83 10.12
N PRO A 13 21.20 -2.38 11.23
CA PRO A 13 22.62 -2.63 11.50
C PRO A 13 22.86 -4.12 11.77
N LEU A 14 23.92 -4.67 11.16
CA LEU A 14 24.42 -6.01 11.40
C LEU A 14 25.60 -5.93 12.36
N THR A 15 25.42 -6.40 13.59
CA THR A 15 26.52 -6.54 14.55
C THR A 15 27.18 -7.91 14.37
N LEU A 16 28.51 -7.91 14.20
CA LEU A 16 29.31 -9.11 14.22
C LEU A 16 29.82 -9.32 15.66
N SER A 17 29.52 -10.48 16.24
CA SER A 17 30.07 -10.90 17.55
C SER A 17 30.76 -12.25 17.40
N ASN A 18 31.83 -12.46 18.16
CA ASN A 18 32.64 -13.69 18.16
C ASN A 18 33.26 -14.03 16.79
N VAL A 19 33.91 -13.05 16.15
CA VAL A 19 34.63 -13.27 14.89
C VAL A 19 35.95 -13.98 15.18
N ASN A 20 36.05 -15.24 14.79
CA ASN A 20 37.31 -15.99 14.82
C ASN A 20 38.03 -15.82 13.48
N ALA A 21 39.32 -15.49 13.54
CA ALA A 21 40.18 -15.37 12.37
C ALA A 21 41.51 -16.08 12.65
N SER A 22 41.98 -16.88 11.69
CA SER A 22 43.23 -17.63 11.76
C SER A 22 43.99 -17.50 10.44
N SER A 23 45.32 -17.42 10.52
CA SER A 23 46.22 -17.37 9.37
C SER A 23 47.32 -18.41 9.51
N ASP A 24 47.66 -19.08 8.41
CA ASP A 24 48.82 -19.98 8.32
C ASP A 24 50.12 -19.22 7.95
N ALA A 25 50.04 -17.90 7.74
CA ALA A 25 51.16 -17.09 7.31
C ALA A 25 52.18 -16.86 8.44
N PRO A 26 53.50 -16.88 8.16
CA PRO A 26 54.56 -16.64 9.14
C PRO A 26 54.72 -15.16 9.54
N GLN A 27 53.81 -14.27 9.13
CA GLN A 27 53.84 -12.82 9.34
C GLN A 27 52.73 -12.36 10.29
N LEU A 28 52.84 -11.14 10.84
CA LEU A 28 51.82 -10.57 11.72
C LEU A 28 50.47 -10.45 10.98
N PHE A 29 49.45 -11.10 11.52
CA PHE A 29 48.08 -11.12 10.99
C PHE A 29 47.17 -10.23 11.84
N THR A 30 46.64 -9.16 11.25
CA THR A 30 45.71 -8.21 11.88
C THR A 30 44.36 -8.25 11.16
N PRO A 31 43.48 -9.21 11.50
CA PRO A 31 42.16 -9.30 10.88
C PRO A 31 41.29 -8.10 11.29
N THR A 32 40.65 -7.46 10.31
CA THR A 32 39.66 -6.41 10.55
C THR A 32 38.28 -6.96 10.20
N ALA A 33 37.36 -6.89 11.17
CA ALA A 33 35.95 -7.18 10.95
C ALA A 33 35.15 -5.87 11.03
N THR A 34 34.43 -5.55 9.96
CA THR A 34 33.61 -4.33 9.90
C THR A 34 32.14 -4.71 9.96
N ASN A 35 31.35 -3.97 10.75
CA ASN A 35 29.91 -4.15 10.77
C ASN A 35 29.29 -3.70 9.44
N GLY A 36 28.24 -4.40 9.03
CA GLY A 36 27.49 -4.08 7.81
C GLY A 36 26.11 -3.53 8.15
N THR A 37 25.38 -3.14 7.11
CA THR A 37 23.95 -2.88 7.18
C THR A 37 23.23 -3.78 6.20
N VAL A 38 22.04 -4.24 6.57
CA VAL A 38 21.11 -4.90 5.66
C VAL A 38 19.90 -3.99 5.48
N THR A 39 19.44 -3.82 4.25
CA THR A 39 18.21 -3.06 3.99
C THR A 39 17.03 -4.01 4.00
N ILE A 40 16.15 -3.87 4.99
CA ILE A 40 14.87 -4.57 5.03
C ILE A 40 13.89 -3.78 4.17
N LEU A 41 13.51 -4.35 3.03
CA LEU A 41 12.45 -3.79 2.21
C LEU A 41 11.12 -4.02 2.93
N ALA A 42 10.24 -3.02 2.89
CA ALA A 42 8.86 -3.25 3.27
C ALA A 42 8.30 -4.40 2.44
N PRO A 43 7.43 -5.27 2.99
CA PRO A 43 6.61 -6.10 2.13
C PRO A 43 5.92 -5.15 1.15
N THR A 44 6.13 -5.37 -0.15
CA THR A 44 5.23 -4.80 -1.15
C THR A 44 3.89 -5.46 -0.84
N ALA A 45 3.02 -4.75 -0.10
CA ALA A 45 1.64 -5.16 0.09
C ALA A 45 1.15 -5.62 -1.29
N ALA A 46 0.66 -6.86 -1.41
CA ALA A 46 0.20 -7.37 -2.69
C ALA A 46 -0.72 -6.31 -3.29
N ALA A 47 -0.38 -5.78 -4.46
CA ALA A 47 -1.10 -4.67 -5.05
C ALA A 47 -2.50 -5.16 -5.41
N GLY A 48 -3.48 -4.84 -4.57
CA GLY A 48 -4.88 -5.06 -4.85
C GLY A 48 -5.38 -4.05 -5.88
N GLU A 49 -6.46 -4.43 -6.56
CA GLU A 49 -7.23 -3.52 -7.39
C GLU A 49 -8.58 -3.26 -6.73
N ILE A 50 -9.01 -2.00 -6.67
CA ILE A 50 -10.40 -1.67 -6.34
C ILE A 50 -11.06 -1.14 -7.60
N SER A 51 -12.10 -1.81 -8.07
CA SER A 51 -12.91 -1.38 -9.20
C SER A 51 -14.39 -1.37 -8.87
N GLY A 52 -15.12 -0.53 -9.58
CA GLY A 52 -16.52 -0.30 -9.26
C GLY A 52 -17.20 0.68 -10.19
N ARG A 53 -18.43 1.04 -9.83
CA ARG A 53 -19.28 1.92 -10.64
C ARG A 53 -19.99 2.96 -9.79
N VAL A 54 -20.03 4.18 -10.29
CA VAL A 54 -20.81 5.27 -9.71
C VAL A 54 -22.09 5.43 -10.50
N VAL A 55 -23.23 5.31 -9.83
CA VAL A 55 -24.56 5.31 -10.44
C VAL A 55 -25.50 6.28 -9.72
N THR A 56 -26.51 6.80 -10.41
CA THR A 56 -27.64 7.50 -9.78
C THR A 56 -28.64 6.51 -9.20
N ALA A 57 -29.61 7.00 -8.41
CA ALA A 57 -30.72 6.18 -7.91
C ALA A 57 -31.48 5.43 -9.03
N ASP A 58 -31.59 6.04 -10.22
CA ASP A 58 -32.19 5.42 -11.41
C ASP A 58 -31.28 4.43 -12.15
N GLY A 59 -30.09 4.12 -11.61
CA GLY A 59 -29.12 3.20 -12.21
C GLY A 59 -28.31 3.77 -13.39
N ARG A 60 -28.39 5.09 -13.65
CA ARG A 60 -27.59 5.74 -14.71
C ARG A 60 -26.17 5.97 -14.23
N GLY A 61 -25.17 5.64 -15.07
CA GLY A 61 -23.77 5.90 -14.75
C GLY A 61 -23.47 7.39 -14.63
N VAL A 62 -22.75 7.78 -13.57
CA VAL A 62 -22.34 9.18 -13.36
C VAL A 62 -20.97 9.41 -13.97
N PHE A 63 -20.91 10.23 -15.02
CA PHE A 63 -19.65 10.63 -15.65
C PHE A 63 -18.91 11.68 -14.83
N LYS A 64 -17.56 11.66 -14.87
CA LYS A 64 -16.71 12.66 -14.21
C LYS A 64 -16.99 12.82 -12.71
N ALA A 65 -17.53 11.79 -12.08
CA ALA A 65 -17.54 11.71 -10.63
C ALA A 65 -16.10 11.48 -10.16
N ARG A 66 -15.68 12.28 -9.18
CA ARG A 66 -14.39 12.12 -8.51
C ARG A 66 -14.58 11.10 -7.41
N VAL A 67 -13.93 9.96 -7.53
CA VAL A 67 -13.88 8.95 -6.47
C VAL A 67 -12.56 9.14 -5.73
N THR A 68 -12.64 9.28 -4.41
CA THR A 68 -11.48 9.42 -3.53
C THR A 68 -11.43 8.22 -2.60
N LEU A 69 -10.26 7.61 -2.51
CA LEU A 69 -9.94 6.52 -1.60
C LEU A 69 -8.95 7.05 -0.56
N THR A 70 -9.31 6.99 0.71
CA THR A 70 -8.50 7.50 1.82
C THR A 70 -8.05 6.34 2.70
N ASP A 71 -6.74 6.23 2.94
CA ASP A 71 -6.13 5.24 3.83
C ASP A 71 -6.24 5.65 5.31
N ARG A 72 -5.96 4.74 6.25
CA ARG A 72 -5.88 5.05 7.69
C ARG A 72 -4.85 6.13 8.02
N ASN A 73 -3.81 6.27 7.21
CA ASN A 73 -2.77 7.29 7.38
C ASN A 73 -3.18 8.66 6.82
N GLY A 74 -4.37 8.78 6.22
CA GLY A 74 -4.85 10.00 5.58
C GLY A 74 -4.31 10.23 4.17
N GLU A 75 -3.62 9.25 3.58
CA GLU A 75 -3.21 9.31 2.17
C GLU A 75 -4.44 9.12 1.26
N GLU A 76 -4.59 10.01 0.29
CA GLU A 76 -5.73 10.01 -0.63
C GLU A 76 -5.32 9.66 -2.05
N LYS A 77 -6.00 8.69 -2.65
CA LYS A 77 -5.93 8.38 -4.09
C LYS A 77 -7.22 8.81 -4.75
N THR A 78 -7.12 9.48 -5.91
CA THR A 78 -8.29 9.95 -6.65
C THR A 78 -8.37 9.35 -8.04
N ALA A 79 -9.55 8.90 -8.44
CA ALA A 79 -9.87 8.46 -9.80
C ALA A 79 -11.11 9.19 -10.32
N LEU A 80 -11.19 9.38 -11.64
CA LEU A 80 -12.38 9.92 -12.31
C LEU A 80 -13.15 8.81 -12.99
N THR A 81 -14.47 8.85 -12.88
CA THR A 81 -15.33 7.89 -13.57
C THR A 81 -15.44 8.16 -15.06
N ASN A 82 -15.54 7.08 -15.83
CA ASN A 82 -15.81 7.13 -17.26
C ASN A 82 -17.30 7.47 -17.57
N PRO A 83 -17.69 7.67 -18.83
CA PRO A 83 -19.08 8.02 -19.20
C PRO A 83 -20.14 7.02 -18.74
N PHE A 84 -19.74 5.77 -18.52
CA PHE A 84 -20.62 4.73 -18.01
C PHE A 84 -20.59 4.61 -16.48
N GLY A 85 -19.80 5.43 -15.78
CA GLY A 85 -19.69 5.46 -14.32
C GLY A 85 -18.59 4.57 -13.74
N TYR A 86 -17.81 3.85 -14.55
CA TYR A 86 -16.77 2.95 -14.01
C TYR A 86 -15.53 3.71 -13.56
N TYR A 87 -14.91 3.21 -12.49
CA TYR A 87 -13.61 3.65 -12.00
C TYR A 87 -12.75 2.44 -11.59
N ARG A 88 -11.45 2.68 -11.45
CA ARG A 88 -10.49 1.70 -10.91
C ARG A 88 -9.36 2.39 -10.16
N PHE A 89 -8.88 1.74 -9.11
CA PHE A 89 -7.65 2.06 -8.40
C PHE A 89 -6.74 0.86 -8.46
N ASN A 90 -5.55 1.08 -9.01
CA ASN A 90 -4.48 0.07 -9.01
C ASN A 90 -3.56 0.33 -7.81
N GLU A 91 -2.76 -0.67 -7.45
CA GLU A 91 -1.73 -0.54 -6.42
C GLU A 91 -2.30 -0.08 -5.07
N VAL A 92 -3.39 -0.73 -4.65
CA VAL A 92 -3.99 -0.55 -3.33
C VAL A 92 -3.37 -1.55 -2.37
N ALA A 93 -2.94 -1.12 -1.19
CA ALA A 93 -2.37 -2.02 -0.21
C ALA A 93 -3.47 -2.94 0.35
N VAL A 94 -3.24 -4.25 0.29
CA VAL A 94 -4.14 -5.23 0.91
C VAL A 94 -3.84 -5.36 2.41
N GLY A 95 -4.83 -5.79 3.18
CA GLY A 95 -4.79 -5.91 4.64
C GLY A 95 -5.21 -4.64 5.39
N GLU A 96 -5.56 -3.57 4.68
CA GLU A 96 -5.91 -2.27 5.26
C GLU A 96 -7.39 -1.92 5.02
N THR A 97 -7.91 -1.02 5.85
CA THR A 97 -9.27 -0.47 5.68
C THR A 97 -9.17 0.92 5.07
N TYR A 98 -9.94 1.13 4.01
CA TYR A 98 -10.01 2.40 3.29
C TYR A 98 -11.40 3.00 3.41
N ILE A 99 -11.47 4.32 3.32
CA ILE A 99 -12.71 5.06 3.15
C ILE A 99 -12.81 5.45 1.69
N ILE A 100 -13.86 5.00 1.01
CA ILE A 100 -14.17 5.44 -0.35
C ILE A 100 -15.26 6.51 -0.29
N SER A 101 -15.11 7.55 -1.09
CA SER A 101 -16.09 8.63 -1.20
C SER A 101 -16.22 9.10 -2.65
N GLY A 102 -17.43 9.50 -3.02
CA GLY A 102 -17.72 10.11 -4.32
C GLY A 102 -17.98 11.60 -4.18
N LYS A 103 -17.52 12.39 -5.15
CA LYS A 103 -17.83 13.82 -5.25
C LYS A 103 -18.16 14.20 -6.68
N HIS A 104 -19.28 14.89 -6.89
CA HIS A 104 -19.67 15.44 -8.18
C HIS A 104 -20.33 16.81 -8.00
N LYS A 105 -20.34 17.65 -9.04
CA LYS A 105 -20.87 19.02 -8.94
C LYS A 105 -22.38 19.07 -8.66
N ARG A 106 -23.10 18.03 -9.10
CA ARG A 106 -24.57 17.96 -9.04
C ARG A 106 -25.10 16.85 -8.12
N TYR A 107 -24.22 16.01 -7.59
CA TYR A 107 -24.60 14.82 -6.84
C TYR A 107 -23.65 14.64 -5.66
N GLU A 108 -24.22 14.21 -4.54
CA GLU A 108 -23.46 13.74 -3.38
C GLU A 108 -23.51 12.21 -3.30
N PHE A 109 -22.54 11.65 -2.60
CA PHE A 109 -22.40 10.21 -2.40
C PHE A 109 -22.06 9.96 -0.94
N ASP A 110 -22.59 8.87 -0.40
CA ASP A 110 -22.17 8.41 0.92
C ASP A 110 -20.75 7.86 0.88
N SER A 111 -19.98 8.16 1.91
CA SER A 111 -18.70 7.51 2.12
C SER A 111 -18.92 6.12 2.71
N GLN A 112 -18.10 5.17 2.28
CA GLN A 112 -18.18 3.79 2.73
C GLN A 112 -16.80 3.33 3.19
N ALA A 113 -16.74 2.67 4.35
CA ALA A 113 -15.53 2.00 4.79
C ALA A 113 -15.49 0.60 4.17
N LEU A 114 -14.36 0.25 3.55
CA LEU A 114 -14.15 -1.05 2.92
C LEU A 114 -12.80 -1.62 3.37
N THR A 115 -12.81 -2.91 3.72
CA THR A 115 -11.58 -3.63 4.08
C THR A 115 -11.05 -4.36 2.86
N VAL A 116 -9.84 -4.02 2.44
CA VAL A 116 -9.22 -4.57 1.23
C VAL A 116 -8.40 -5.78 1.61
N ASN A 117 -8.91 -6.99 1.42
CA ASN A 117 -8.15 -8.22 1.66
C ASN A 117 -7.47 -8.77 0.38
N GLY A 118 -7.69 -8.12 -0.76
CA GLY A 118 -7.27 -8.55 -2.10
C GLY A 118 -7.82 -7.58 -3.15
N SER A 119 -8.01 -8.04 -4.39
CA SER A 119 -8.73 -7.26 -5.39
C SER A 119 -10.24 -7.25 -5.12
N LEU A 120 -10.81 -6.06 -5.01
CA LEU A 120 -12.25 -5.83 -4.84
C LEU A 120 -12.83 -5.33 -6.15
N SER A 121 -13.93 -5.94 -6.58
CA SER A 121 -14.71 -5.52 -7.73
C SER A 121 -16.14 -5.20 -7.28
N GLU A 122 -16.87 -4.48 -8.12
CA GLU A 122 -18.28 -4.12 -7.89
C GLU A 122 -18.51 -3.25 -6.64
N VAL A 123 -17.50 -2.48 -6.23
CA VAL A 123 -17.66 -1.46 -5.19
C VAL A 123 -18.47 -0.31 -5.79
N ASN A 124 -19.77 -0.30 -5.58
CA ASN A 124 -20.65 0.66 -6.24
C ASN A 124 -21.04 1.82 -5.31
N LEU A 125 -20.91 3.04 -5.82
CA LEU A 125 -21.38 4.25 -5.14
C LEU A 125 -22.69 4.71 -5.77
N THR A 126 -23.70 4.93 -4.94
CA THR A 126 -25.01 5.43 -5.39
C THR A 126 -25.14 6.91 -5.03
N ALA A 127 -25.50 7.72 -6.01
CA ALA A 127 -25.76 9.14 -5.80
C ALA A 127 -27.05 9.34 -4.99
N ARG A 128 -27.01 10.29 -4.07
CA ARG A 128 -28.20 10.83 -3.40
C ARG A 128 -28.48 12.25 -3.90
N GLU A 129 -29.76 12.59 -3.98
CA GLU A 129 -30.25 13.95 -4.25
C GLU A 129 -30.12 14.86 -3.03
#